data_AF-Q5C3A0-F1
#
_entry.id   AF-Q5C3A0-F1
#
_cell.length_a   1.000
_cell.length_b   1.000
_cell.length_c   1.000
_cell.angle_alpha   90.00
_cell.angle_beta   90.00
_cell.angle_gamma   90.00
#
_symmetry.space_group_name_H-M   'P 1'
#
loop_
_entity.id
_entity.type
_entity.pdbx_description
1 polymer ?
#
loop_
_entity_poly.entity_id
_entity_poly.type
_entity_poly.pdbx_seq_one_letter_code
_entity_poly.pdbx_strand_id
1 'polypeptide(L)'
;MISFINEHPDAGWKADKSEGFHSLDDARILMGARKEDAEMKRKRRPTVDHHDLNVEIPSQFDSRKKWPHCKSISQIRDQSRCGSCWAFGAVEAMTDRICIQSGGQQSAELSALDLISCCEDCGGGCKGGFPGQAWDYWVKRGIVTGGSKENHTGCQPYPFPKCEHLTKESILHVVRKFTKHLNGSKNVRRDTNTL
;
A
#
# COMPACT_ATOMS: atom_id res chain seq x y z
N MET A 1 2.81 -0.53 28.22
CA MET A 1 3.41 -1.22 27.05
C MET A 1 4.45 -0.36 26.35
N ILE A 2 4.16 0.90 25.98
CA ILE A 2 5.16 1.80 25.34
C ILE A 2 6.43 1.94 26.20
N SER A 3 6.30 2.34 27.46
CA SER A 3 7.45 2.48 28.36
C SER A 3 8.20 1.17 28.56
N PHE A 4 7.47 0.06 28.73
CA PHE A 4 8.06 -1.27 28.84
C PHE A 4 8.97 -1.63 27.64
N ILE A 5 8.55 -1.31 26.41
CA ILE A 5 9.38 -1.55 25.23
C ILE A 5 10.61 -0.63 25.25
N ASN A 6 10.42 0.66 25.53
CA ASN A 6 11.49 1.66 25.47
C ASN A 6 12.53 1.53 26.59
N GLU A 7 12.14 0.92 27.72
CA GLU A 7 13.02 0.67 28.86
C GLU A 7 13.73 -0.70 28.76
N HIS A 8 13.31 -1.56 27.82
CA HIS A 8 13.90 -2.88 27.66
C HIS A 8 15.29 -2.77 27.01
N PRO A 9 16.36 -3.29 27.65
CA PRO A 9 17.74 -3.06 27.22
C PRO A 9 18.04 -3.55 25.80
N ASP A 10 17.39 -4.65 25.41
CA ASP A 10 17.62 -5.31 24.12
C ASP A 10 16.43 -5.19 23.15
N ALA A 11 15.58 -4.17 23.30
CA ALA A 11 14.42 -4.03 22.41
C ALA A 11 14.81 -3.94 20.92
N GLY A 12 15.87 -3.18 20.62
CA GLY A 12 16.33 -2.95 19.24
C GLY A 12 15.43 -2.03 18.38
N TRP A 13 14.31 -1.54 18.94
CA TRP A 13 13.40 -0.58 18.34
C TRP A 13 12.77 0.31 19.41
N LYS A 14 12.18 1.44 19.01
CA LYS A 14 11.49 2.38 19.89
C LYS A 14 9.99 2.39 19.59
N ALA A 15 9.18 2.44 20.63
CA ALA A 15 7.73 2.55 20.56
C ALA A 15 7.25 3.97 20.87
N ASP A 16 6.16 4.38 20.23
CA ASP A 16 5.41 5.60 20.54
C ASP A 16 3.90 5.33 20.36
N LYS A 17 3.07 6.29 20.75
CA LYS A 17 1.63 6.24 20.57
C LYS A 17 1.30 6.22 19.07
N SER A 18 0.56 5.20 18.64
CA SER A 18 0.08 5.13 17.26
C SER A 18 -0.92 6.26 16.96
N GLU A 19 -0.70 6.96 15.86
CA GLU A 19 -1.65 7.91 15.29
C GLU A 19 -2.77 7.22 14.48
N GLY A 20 -2.59 5.96 14.10
CA GLY A 20 -3.52 5.19 13.27
C GLY A 20 -4.39 4.18 14.01
N PHE A 21 -4.05 3.83 15.26
CA PHE A 21 -4.74 2.79 16.02
C PHE A 21 -5.18 3.29 17.38
N HIS A 22 -6.50 3.29 17.63
CA HIS A 22 -7.09 3.65 18.92
C HIS A 22 -7.78 2.47 19.60
N SER A 23 -7.98 1.38 18.87
CA SER A 23 -8.56 0.12 19.35
C SER A 23 -7.88 -1.08 18.68
N LEU A 24 -8.08 -2.28 19.24
CA LEU A 24 -7.66 -3.52 18.59
C LEU A 24 -8.39 -3.74 17.26
N ASP A 25 -9.61 -3.23 17.11
CA ASP A 25 -10.39 -3.37 15.88
C ASP A 25 -9.84 -2.48 14.75
N ASP A 26 -9.34 -1.29 15.08
CA ASP A 26 -8.59 -0.46 14.12
C ASP A 26 -7.35 -1.20 13.61
N ALA A 27 -6.64 -1.94 14.47
CA ALA A 27 -5.49 -2.72 14.05
C ALA A 27 -5.90 -3.94 13.20
N ARG A 28 -6.92 -4.69 13.64
CA ARG A 28 -7.40 -5.92 12.96
C ARG A 28 -7.84 -5.64 11.53
N ILE A 29 -8.55 -4.54 11.28
CA ILE A 29 -9.04 -4.21 9.94
C ILE A 29 -7.90 -3.91 8.95
N LEU A 30 -6.70 -3.55 9.43
CA LEU A 30 -5.53 -3.33 8.57
C LEU A 30 -4.69 -4.59 8.35
N MET A 31 -4.95 -5.68 9.09
CA MET A 31 -4.19 -6.93 9.01
C MET A 31 -4.96 -8.01 8.23
N GLY A 32 -4.85 -7.95 6.90
CA GLY A 32 -5.60 -8.80 5.97
C GLY A 32 -4.92 -10.08 5.51
N ALA A 33 -3.72 -10.42 5.96
CA ALA A 33 -3.00 -11.59 5.40
C ALA A 33 -3.32 -12.88 6.17
N ARG A 34 -3.68 -13.94 5.44
CA ARG A 34 -3.90 -15.30 5.99
C ARG A 34 -2.82 -16.25 5.48
N LYS A 35 -2.47 -17.24 6.30
CA LYS A 35 -1.56 -18.32 5.91
C LYS A 35 -2.30 -19.31 5.03
N GLU A 36 -1.72 -19.64 3.88
CA GLU A 36 -2.17 -20.78 3.08
C GLU A 36 -1.85 -22.09 3.80
N ASP A 37 -2.67 -23.11 3.55
CA ASP A 37 -2.36 -24.47 3.93
C ASP A 37 -1.01 -24.91 3.31
N ALA A 38 -0.18 -25.58 4.11
CA ALA A 38 1.19 -25.89 3.72
C ALA A 38 1.25 -26.93 2.58
N GLU A 39 0.35 -27.90 2.57
CA GLU A 39 0.27 -28.91 1.52
C GLU A 39 -0.22 -28.29 0.21
N MET A 40 -1.28 -27.48 0.29
CA MET A 40 -1.81 -26.75 -0.86
C MET A 40 -0.77 -25.79 -1.44
N LYS A 41 -0.05 -25.05 -0.60
CA LYS A 41 1.04 -24.16 -1.02
C LYS A 41 2.12 -24.93 -1.80
N ARG A 42 2.56 -26.08 -1.29
CA ARG A 42 3.57 -26.93 -1.94
C ARG A 42 3.09 -27.51 -3.26
N LYS A 43 1.81 -27.88 -3.35
CA LYS A 43 1.21 -28.44 -4.58
C LYS A 43 0.98 -27.39 -5.67
N ARG A 44 0.63 -26.16 -5.28
CA ARG A 44 0.27 -25.08 -6.23
C ARG A 44 1.47 -24.50 -6.98
N ARG A 45 2.62 -24.38 -6.31
CA ARG A 45 3.77 -23.68 -6.88
C ARG A 45 5.11 -24.24 -6.39
N PRO A 46 6.16 -24.22 -7.22
CA PRO A 46 7.49 -24.64 -6.81
C PRO A 46 8.04 -23.72 -5.72
N THR A 47 8.88 -24.28 -4.85
CA THR A 47 9.68 -23.51 -3.91
C THR A 47 11.08 -23.38 -4.49
N VAL A 48 11.56 -22.14 -4.63
CA VAL A 48 12.90 -21.84 -5.14
C VAL A 48 13.79 -21.46 -3.95
N ASP A 49 14.92 -22.14 -3.82
CA ASP A 49 15.92 -21.93 -2.76
C ASP A 49 17.21 -21.27 -3.26
N HIS A 50 17.40 -21.21 -4.57
CA HIS A 50 18.59 -20.65 -5.23
C HIS A 50 19.91 -21.37 -4.91
N HIS A 51 19.91 -22.65 -4.52
CA HIS A 51 21.13 -23.39 -4.17
C HIS A 51 22.18 -23.48 -5.28
N ASP A 52 21.76 -23.44 -6.55
CA ASP A 52 22.65 -23.52 -7.71
C ASP A 52 23.37 -22.19 -8.02
N LEU A 53 23.01 -21.09 -7.34
CA LEU A 53 23.62 -19.77 -7.55
C LEU A 53 24.76 -19.54 -6.57
N ASN A 54 26.00 -19.70 -7.05
CA ASN A 54 27.18 -19.29 -6.28
C ASN A 54 27.44 -17.78 -6.46
N VAL A 55 26.75 -16.96 -5.66
CA VAL A 55 26.87 -15.50 -5.66
C VAL A 55 27.21 -15.01 -4.26
N GLU A 56 28.17 -14.08 -4.17
CA GLU A 56 28.47 -13.40 -2.92
C GLU A 56 27.31 -12.46 -2.55
N ILE A 57 26.68 -12.72 -1.40
CA ILE A 57 25.58 -11.91 -0.89
C ILE A 57 26.16 -10.73 -0.09
N PRO A 58 25.86 -9.48 -0.45
CA PRO A 58 26.40 -8.33 0.27
C PRO A 58 25.81 -8.26 1.68
N SER A 59 26.59 -7.76 2.63
CA SER A 59 26.14 -7.58 4.03
C SER A 59 24.98 -6.57 4.17
N GLN A 60 24.80 -5.70 3.17
CA GLN A 60 23.69 -4.75 3.08
C GLN A 60 23.15 -4.68 1.66
N PHE A 61 21.84 -4.62 1.53
CA PHE A 61 21.16 -4.53 0.25
C PHE A 61 19.93 -3.62 0.35
N ASP A 62 19.79 -2.72 -0.62
CA ASP A 62 18.62 -1.84 -0.74
C ASP A 62 18.19 -1.77 -2.21
N SER A 63 17.01 -2.31 -2.52
CA SER A 63 16.46 -2.33 -3.88
C SER A 63 16.36 -0.94 -4.50
N ARG A 64 16.11 0.10 -3.69
CA ARG A 64 16.00 1.49 -4.17
C ARG A 64 17.33 2.01 -4.68
N LYS A 65 18.44 1.56 -4.07
CA LYS A 65 19.81 1.89 -4.50
C LYS A 65 20.23 1.07 -5.71
N LYS A 66 19.83 -0.20 -5.79
CA LYS A 66 20.18 -1.08 -6.92
C LYS A 66 19.41 -0.74 -8.19
N TRP A 67 18.14 -0.34 -8.08
CA TRP A 67 17.28 0.01 -9.22
C TRP A 67 16.66 1.41 -9.07
N PRO A 68 17.46 2.48 -9.06
CA PRO A 68 16.99 3.85 -8.78
C PRO A 68 16.09 4.43 -9.89
N HIS A 69 16.08 3.83 -11.07
CA HIS A 69 15.19 4.18 -12.18
C HIS A 69 13.76 3.65 -11.97
N CYS A 70 13.58 2.59 -11.17
CA CYS A 70 12.28 2.04 -10.82
C CYS A 70 11.68 2.80 -9.63
N LYS A 71 10.93 3.86 -9.90
CA LYS A 71 10.38 4.75 -8.87
C LYS A 71 9.38 4.08 -7.94
N SER A 72 8.69 3.04 -8.41
CA SER A 72 7.74 2.26 -7.62
C SER A 72 8.35 1.65 -6.36
N ILE A 73 9.65 1.29 -6.37
CA ILE A 73 10.34 0.67 -5.22
C ILE A 73 10.38 1.63 -4.02
N SER A 74 10.32 2.94 -4.26
CA SER A 74 10.28 3.96 -3.20
C SER A 74 8.87 4.47 -2.90
N GLN A 75 7.85 3.98 -3.61
CA GLN A 75 6.47 4.40 -3.45
C GLN A 75 5.85 3.67 -2.25
N ILE A 76 5.30 4.43 -1.31
CA ILE A 76 4.50 3.89 -0.20
C ILE A 76 3.04 4.09 -0.54
N ARG A 77 2.25 3.01 -0.55
CA ARG A 77 0.81 3.05 -0.76
C ARG A 77 0.06 2.88 0.55
N ASP A 78 -1.24 3.16 0.50
CA ASP A 78 -2.13 3.13 1.65
C ASP A 78 -3.35 2.27 1.29
N GLN A 79 -3.56 1.19 2.06
CA GLN A 79 -4.69 0.29 1.90
C GLN A 79 -5.98 0.82 2.53
N SER A 80 -5.94 2.01 3.14
CA SER A 80 -7.06 2.59 3.88
C SER A 80 -7.60 1.64 4.96
N ARG A 81 -8.84 1.82 5.39
CA ARG A 81 -9.54 0.91 6.33
C ARG A 81 -10.07 -0.35 5.65
N CYS A 82 -9.23 -1.03 4.89
CA CYS A 82 -9.54 -2.28 4.20
C CYS A 82 -8.43 -3.30 4.48
N GLY A 83 -8.78 -4.52 4.91
CA GLY A 83 -7.84 -5.60 5.19
C GLY A 83 -7.30 -6.24 3.92
N SER A 84 -6.63 -5.46 3.09
CA SER A 84 -6.16 -5.82 1.76
C SER A 84 -4.63 -5.83 1.61
N CYS A 85 -3.89 -5.82 2.73
CA CYS A 85 -2.42 -5.87 2.73
C CYS A 85 -1.85 -7.04 1.89
N TRP A 86 -2.59 -8.16 1.81
CA TRP A 86 -2.24 -9.32 0.99
C TRP A 86 -2.16 -9.00 -0.50
N ALA A 87 -3.03 -8.09 -0.98
CA ALA A 87 -3.06 -7.62 -2.35
C ALA A 87 -2.07 -6.49 -2.58
N PHE A 88 -1.96 -5.55 -1.63
CA PHE A 88 -1.02 -4.41 -1.72
C PHE A 88 0.43 -4.88 -1.84
N GLY A 89 0.89 -5.74 -0.93
CA GLY A 89 2.27 -6.26 -1.00
C GLY A 89 2.54 -7.06 -2.28
N ALA A 90 1.51 -7.69 -2.85
CA ALA A 90 1.62 -8.39 -4.13
C ALA A 90 1.78 -7.39 -5.30
N VAL A 91 0.84 -6.44 -5.47
CA VAL A 91 0.87 -5.51 -6.61
C VAL A 91 2.02 -4.53 -6.55
N GLU A 92 2.50 -4.15 -5.35
CA GLU A 92 3.71 -3.35 -5.17
C GLU A 92 4.94 -4.11 -5.70
N ALA A 93 5.16 -5.34 -5.23
CA ALA A 93 6.28 -6.16 -5.66
C ALA A 93 6.19 -6.57 -7.15
N MET A 94 4.99 -6.81 -7.67
CA MET A 94 4.78 -7.09 -9.10
C MET A 94 5.09 -5.86 -9.95
N THR A 95 4.63 -4.66 -9.54
CA THR A 95 4.97 -3.39 -10.18
C THR A 95 6.49 -3.20 -10.25
N ASP A 96 7.18 -3.44 -9.13
CA ASP A 96 8.64 -3.34 -9.06
C ASP A 96 9.33 -4.33 -9.99
N ARG A 97 8.87 -5.59 -10.00
CA ARG A 97 9.45 -6.64 -10.85
C ARG A 97 9.24 -6.36 -12.33
N ILE A 98 8.10 -5.80 -12.74
CA ILE A 98 7.88 -5.38 -14.13
C ILE A 98 8.96 -4.37 -14.56
N CYS A 99 9.24 -3.37 -13.72
CA CYS A 99 10.29 -2.39 -14.01
C CYS A 99 11.69 -3.02 -14.00
N ILE A 100 12.02 -3.78 -12.96
CA ILE A 100 13.36 -4.39 -12.82
C ILE A 100 13.65 -5.36 -13.97
N GLN A 101 12.71 -6.26 -14.28
CA GLN A 101 12.93 -7.33 -15.25
C GLN A 101 12.85 -6.84 -16.69
N SER A 102 12.18 -5.72 -16.95
CA SER A 102 12.19 -5.06 -18.26
C SER A 102 13.37 -4.11 -18.46
N GLY A 103 14.29 -3.99 -17.49
CA GLY A 103 15.39 -3.02 -17.57
C GLY A 103 14.90 -1.56 -17.61
N GLY A 104 13.77 -1.26 -16.95
CA GLY A 104 13.14 0.05 -16.91
C GLY A 104 12.29 0.41 -18.14
N GLN A 105 12.14 -0.50 -19.13
CA GLN A 105 11.33 -0.24 -20.32
C GLN A 105 9.83 -0.23 -20.03
N GLN A 106 9.40 -0.92 -18.96
CA GLN A 106 8.01 -0.94 -18.52
C GLN A 106 7.92 -0.40 -17.09
N SER A 107 6.96 0.50 -16.85
CA SER A 107 6.61 0.96 -15.51
C SER A 107 5.11 1.06 -15.43
N ALA A 108 4.48 0.06 -14.81
CA ALA A 108 3.03 -0.06 -14.72
C ALA A 108 2.63 -0.22 -13.25
N GLU A 109 2.08 0.84 -12.66
CA GLU A 109 1.47 0.76 -11.33
C GLU A 109 0.23 -0.13 -11.40
N LEU A 110 0.35 -1.37 -10.88
CA LEU A 110 -0.72 -2.35 -10.89
C LEU A 110 -1.81 -2.01 -9.87
N SER A 111 -3.05 -2.27 -10.26
CA SER A 111 -4.26 -2.00 -9.47
C SER A 111 -4.40 -2.99 -8.32
N ALA A 112 -4.34 -2.47 -7.09
CA ALA A 112 -4.76 -3.23 -5.93
C ALA A 112 -6.26 -3.55 -5.99
N LEU A 113 -7.08 -2.63 -6.52
CA LEU A 113 -8.54 -2.82 -6.58
C LEU A 113 -8.90 -4.01 -7.45
N ASP A 114 -8.34 -4.11 -8.65
CA ASP A 114 -8.57 -5.22 -9.57
C ASP A 114 -8.31 -6.57 -8.89
N LEU A 115 -7.14 -6.72 -8.28
CA LEU A 115 -6.78 -7.94 -7.56
C LEU A 115 -7.73 -8.23 -6.38
N ILE A 116 -8.15 -7.19 -5.63
CA ILE A 116 -9.06 -7.33 -4.48
C ILE A 116 -10.47 -7.75 -4.91
N SER A 117 -10.98 -7.18 -6.01
CA SER A 117 -12.37 -7.41 -6.44
C SER A 117 -12.54 -8.60 -7.39
N CYS A 118 -11.51 -8.95 -8.15
CA CYS A 118 -11.62 -9.92 -9.24
C CYS A 118 -10.98 -11.29 -8.92
N CYS A 119 -10.12 -11.40 -7.90
CA CYS A 119 -9.57 -12.68 -7.49
C CYS A 119 -10.45 -13.36 -6.42
N GLU A 120 -11.44 -14.13 -6.87
CA GLU A 120 -12.37 -14.86 -5.99
C GLU A 120 -11.67 -15.92 -5.13
N ASP A 121 -10.63 -16.57 -5.65
CA ASP A 121 -9.88 -17.60 -4.93
C ASP A 121 -8.91 -17.00 -3.88
N CYS A 122 -8.56 -15.72 -4.00
CA CYS A 122 -7.57 -15.07 -3.14
C CYS A 122 -8.07 -14.78 -1.72
N GLY A 123 -9.38 -14.89 -1.45
CA GLY A 123 -9.97 -14.68 -0.14
C GLY A 123 -11.17 -13.73 -0.16
N GLY A 124 -11.38 -13.01 0.94
CA GLY A 124 -12.56 -12.17 1.16
C GLY A 124 -12.34 -10.68 0.88
N GLY A 125 -11.44 -10.31 -0.04
CA GLY A 125 -11.10 -8.92 -0.35
C GLY A 125 -10.59 -8.16 0.89
N CYS A 126 -11.36 -7.16 1.35
CA CYS A 126 -11.07 -6.39 2.56
C CYS A 126 -11.20 -7.18 3.88
N LYS A 127 -11.74 -8.40 3.85
CA LYS A 127 -11.81 -9.32 5.02
C LYS A 127 -10.57 -10.23 5.11
N GLY A 128 -9.56 -9.93 4.30
CA GLY A 128 -8.31 -10.65 4.22
C GLY A 128 -8.26 -11.72 3.14
N GLY A 129 -7.04 -12.14 2.82
CA GLY A 129 -6.73 -13.03 1.71
C GLY A 129 -5.34 -13.63 1.80
N PHE A 130 -4.96 -14.33 0.74
CA PHE A 130 -3.79 -15.20 0.68
C PHE A 130 -2.78 -14.64 -0.32
N PRO A 131 -1.59 -14.19 0.13
CA PRO A 131 -0.61 -13.58 -0.76
C PRO A 131 -0.15 -14.48 -1.91
N GLY A 132 -0.01 -15.79 -1.70
CA GLY A 132 0.45 -16.68 -2.77
C GLY A 132 -0.54 -16.79 -3.92
N GLN A 133 -1.84 -16.88 -3.59
CA GLN A 133 -2.91 -16.88 -4.59
C GLN A 133 -2.97 -15.60 -5.42
N ALA A 134 -2.54 -14.46 -4.85
CA ALA A 134 -2.41 -13.22 -5.62
C ALA A 134 -1.38 -13.34 -6.76
N TRP A 135 -0.24 -13.99 -6.49
CA TRP A 135 0.76 -14.27 -7.53
C TRP A 135 0.24 -15.27 -8.56
N ASP A 136 -0.46 -16.31 -8.10
CA ASP A 136 -1.09 -17.30 -8.98
C ASP A 136 -2.10 -16.63 -9.92
N TYR A 137 -2.92 -15.70 -9.40
CA TYR A 137 -3.89 -14.91 -10.17
C TYR A 137 -3.20 -14.02 -11.20
N TRP A 138 -2.16 -13.30 -10.81
CA TRP A 138 -1.39 -12.44 -11.71
C TRP A 138 -0.85 -13.21 -12.92
N VAL A 139 -0.31 -14.41 -12.70
CA VAL A 139 0.18 -15.27 -13.80
C VAL A 139 -0.98 -15.77 -14.68
N LYS A 140 -2.11 -16.16 -14.08
CA LYS A 140 -3.23 -16.79 -14.80
C LYS A 140 -4.11 -15.79 -15.56
N ARG A 141 -4.33 -14.60 -15.00
CA ARG A 141 -5.33 -13.62 -15.47
C ARG A 141 -4.74 -12.25 -15.77
N GLY A 142 -3.56 -11.94 -15.23
CA GLY A 142 -3.03 -10.58 -15.24
C GLY A 142 -3.73 -9.67 -14.22
N ILE A 143 -3.23 -8.44 -14.10
CA ILE A 143 -3.80 -7.39 -13.26
C ILE A 143 -3.69 -6.08 -14.07
N VAL A 144 -4.74 -5.28 -14.12
CA VAL A 144 -4.72 -3.99 -14.84
C VAL A 144 -3.95 -2.92 -14.07
N THR A 145 -3.66 -1.78 -14.70
CA THR A 145 -3.05 -0.64 -14.00
C THR A 145 -4.05 0.06 -13.07
N GLY A 146 -3.57 0.68 -11.99
CA GLY A 146 -4.42 1.43 -11.07
C GLY A 146 -3.64 2.05 -9.93
N GLY A 147 -3.66 3.38 -9.86
CA GLY A 147 -3.01 4.16 -8.81
C GLY A 147 -3.87 4.33 -7.55
N SER A 148 -3.49 5.28 -6.70
CA SER A 148 -4.25 5.66 -5.51
C SER A 148 -5.56 6.39 -5.84
N LYS A 149 -6.45 6.54 -4.86
CA LYS A 149 -7.64 7.40 -5.01
C LYS A 149 -7.28 8.85 -5.32
N GLU A 150 -6.23 9.39 -4.72
CA GLU A 150 -5.86 10.79 -4.91
C GLU A 150 -5.24 11.02 -6.29
N ASN A 151 -4.56 10.01 -6.81
CA ASN A 151 -3.92 10.00 -8.12
C ASN A 151 -4.63 9.02 -9.06
N HIS A 152 -5.74 9.47 -9.65
CA HIS A 152 -6.67 8.74 -10.53
C HIS A 152 -6.01 8.28 -11.85
N THR A 153 -5.03 7.40 -11.74
CA THR A 153 -4.19 6.93 -12.84
C THR A 153 -4.42 5.44 -13.09
N GLY A 154 -4.16 5.01 -14.32
CA GLY A 154 -4.39 3.64 -14.75
C GLY A 154 -5.87 3.32 -15.01
N CYS A 155 -6.14 2.03 -15.22
CA CYS A 155 -7.46 1.52 -15.55
C CYS A 155 -8.42 1.52 -14.34
N GLN A 156 -7.96 1.03 -13.18
CA GLN A 156 -8.79 0.89 -11.98
C GLN A 156 -8.06 1.46 -10.75
N PRO A 157 -8.11 2.79 -10.52
CA PRO A 157 -7.56 3.40 -9.32
C PRO A 157 -8.24 2.87 -8.04
N TYR A 158 -7.50 2.89 -6.93
CA TYR A 158 -8.02 2.47 -5.63
C TYR A 158 -9.17 3.38 -5.19
N PRO A 159 -10.29 2.84 -4.65
CA PRO A 159 -11.49 3.64 -4.43
C PRO A 159 -11.52 4.28 -3.04
N PHE A 160 -10.72 3.80 -2.09
CA PHE A 160 -10.72 4.27 -0.70
C PHE A 160 -9.68 5.36 -0.49
N PRO A 161 -10.03 6.44 0.24
CA PRO A 161 -9.11 7.53 0.49
C PRO A 161 -7.97 7.06 1.38
N LYS A 162 -6.81 7.69 1.24
CA LYS A 162 -5.74 7.57 2.24
C LYS A 162 -6.29 7.88 3.62
N CYS A 163 -5.84 7.13 4.62
CA CYS A 163 -6.19 7.43 5.99
C CYS A 163 -5.62 8.81 6.35
N GLU A 164 -6.50 9.76 6.71
CA GLU A 164 -6.05 10.99 7.36
C GLU A 164 -5.61 10.63 8.78
N HIS A 165 -4.33 10.37 8.95
CA HIS A 165 -3.71 10.38 10.25
C HIS A 165 -3.67 11.85 10.69
N LEU A 166 -4.61 12.23 11.56
CA LEU A 166 -4.70 13.59 12.11
C LEU A 166 -3.47 13.87 13.00
N THR A 167 -2.35 14.19 12.37
CA THR A 167 -1.20 14.83 13.01
C THR A 167 -1.57 16.27 13.34
N LYS A 168 -0.93 16.87 14.37
CA LYS A 168 -1.13 18.30 14.66
C LYS A 168 -0.87 19.19 13.43
N GLU A 169 0.04 18.78 12.54
CA GLU A 169 0.33 19.48 11.29
C GLU A 169 -0.76 19.34 10.23
N SER A 170 -1.38 18.17 10.11
CA SER A 170 -2.48 17.95 9.16
C SER A 170 -3.77 18.62 9.60
N ILE A 171 -4.04 18.71 10.91
CA ILE A 171 -5.12 19.58 11.44
C ILE A 171 -4.85 21.03 11.06
N LEU A 172 -3.61 21.53 11.23
CA LEU A 172 -3.27 22.89 10.85
C LEU A 172 -3.41 23.12 9.33
N HIS A 173 -3.09 22.12 8.52
CA HIS A 173 -3.26 22.16 7.06
C HIS A 173 -4.74 22.19 6.66
N VAL A 174 -5.57 21.33 7.25
CA VAL A 174 -7.03 21.28 7.04
C VAL A 174 -7.67 22.61 7.48
N VAL A 175 -7.34 23.10 8.67
CA VAL A 175 -7.80 24.41 9.17
C VAL A 175 -7.39 25.53 8.23
N ARG A 176 -6.13 25.57 7.77
CA ARG A 176 -5.66 26.57 6.78
C ARG A 176 -6.43 26.47 5.46
N LYS A 177 -6.71 25.26 4.97
CA LYS A 177 -7.45 25.02 3.72
C LYS A 177 -8.91 25.48 3.83
N PHE A 178 -9.59 25.17 4.93
CA PHE A 178 -10.94 25.67 5.24
C PHE A 178 -10.98 27.18 5.40
N THR A 179 -10.02 27.77 6.12
CA THR A 179 -9.96 29.24 6.31
C THR A 179 -9.75 29.97 4.98
N LYS A 180 -8.93 29.41 4.08
CA LYS A 180 -8.72 29.94 2.72
C LYS A 180 -9.96 29.81 1.85
N HIS A 181 -10.73 28.73 1.98
CA HIS A 181 -12.00 28.55 1.29
C HIS A 181 -13.06 29.55 1.78
N LEU A 182 -13.18 29.74 3.10
CA LEU A 182 -14.09 30.74 3.69
C LEU A 182 -13.72 32.19 3.33
N ASN A 183 -12.42 32.50 3.23
CA ASN A 183 -11.96 33.82 2.79
C ASN A 183 -12.07 34.01 1.26
N GLY A 184 -12.04 32.92 0.48
CA GLY A 184 -12.30 32.95 -0.96
C GLY A 184 -13.78 33.17 -1.30
N SER A 185 -14.70 32.64 -0.49
CA SER A 185 -16.15 32.83 -0.65
C SER A 185 -16.67 34.22 -0.24
N LYS A 186 -15.83 35.07 0.37
CA LYS A 186 -16.23 36.45 0.76
C LYS A 186 -16.09 37.50 -0.37
N ASN A 187 -15.70 37.10 -1.58
CA ASN A 187 -15.47 38.03 -2.70
C ASN A 187 -16.51 37.95 -3.85
N VAL A 188 -17.71 37.42 -3.60
CA VAL A 188 -18.84 37.68 -4.50
C VAL A 188 -19.45 39.02 -4.11
N ARG A 189 -19.10 40.06 -4.87
CA ARG A 189 -19.59 41.43 -4.72
C ARG A 189 -21.12 41.48 -4.85
N ARG A 190 -21.72 42.30 -3.98
CA ARG A 190 -23.06 42.87 -4.17
C ARG A 190 -23.00 43.80 -5.38
N ASP A 191 -23.75 43.48 -6.44
CA ASP A 191 -24.15 44.46 -7.43
C ASP A 191 -25.54 45.00 -7.04
N THR A 192 -25.53 46.18 -6.44
CA THR A 192 -26.68 47.07 -6.31
C THR A 192 -26.73 47.96 -7.56
N ASN A 193 -27.80 47.90 -8.35
CA ASN A 193 -28.68 49.04 -8.73
C ASN A 193 -29.43 48.87 -10.08
N THR A 194 -30.72 49.25 -10.02
CA THR A 194 -31.60 49.88 -11.04
C THR A 194 -31.85 49.18 -12.38
N LEU A 195 -33.09 48.72 -12.59
CA LEU A 195 -34.23 49.54 -13.05
C LEU A 195 -35.53 49.05 -12.41
#